data_AF-A0A9P4WAB3-F1
#
_entry.id   AF-A0A9P4WAB3-F1
#
_cell.length_a   1.000
_cell.length_b   1.000
_cell.length_c   1.000
_cell.angle_alpha   90.00
_cell.angle_beta   90.00
_cell.angle_gamma   90.00
#
_symmetry.space_group_name_H-M   'P 1'
#
loop_
_entity.id
_entity.type
_entity.pdbx_description
1 polymer ?
#
loop_
_entity_poly.entity_id
_entity_poly.type
_entity_poly.pdbx_seq_one_letter_code
_entity_poly.pdbx_strand_id
1 'polypeptide(L)'
;MFKRFFGEHGVKNVVTLFHKPSSQASMRAHTILKQANAQSVATATEDQASSHQAQNKAERTEFELDVTEEPPTADQLKSIVEYLGGPSSIGRIIEGAKDETDALRRLKADGNTFQRPLVVDWNQGKAVAGDNESEILSLLKNISAEKK
;
A
#
# COMPACT_ATOMS: atom_id res chain seq x y z
N MET A 1 15.06 0.73 40.57
CA MET A 1 14.24 -0.27 39.87
C MET A 1 12.98 0.45 39.38
N PHE A 2 12.99 0.95 38.14
CA PHE A 2 11.82 1.61 37.54
C PHE A 2 11.51 0.96 36.19
N LYS A 3 10.21 0.84 35.94
CA LYS A 3 9.53 -0.19 35.17
C LYS A 3 9.51 0.17 33.68
N ARG A 4 9.83 -0.82 32.83
CA ARG A 4 9.57 -0.79 31.39
C ARG A 4 8.04 -0.76 31.20
N PHE A 5 7.51 0.34 30.68
CA PHE A 5 6.14 0.44 30.15
C PHE A 5 6.13 1.37 28.94
N PHE A 6 6.86 1.00 27.90
CA PHE A 6 6.43 1.33 26.55
C PHE A 6 5.90 0.02 25.98
N GLY A 7 4.60 -0.17 26.08
CA GLY A 7 3.92 -1.14 25.23
C GLY A 7 4.05 -0.62 23.80
N GLU A 8 4.70 -1.40 22.95
CA GLU A 8 4.75 -1.18 21.51
C GLU A 8 3.31 -1.10 20.97
N HIS A 9 2.79 0.13 20.82
CA HIS A 9 1.72 0.37 19.88
C HIS A 9 2.34 0.19 18.50
N GLY A 10 2.20 -1.02 17.97
CA GLY A 10 2.79 -1.44 16.70
C GLY A 10 2.57 -0.38 15.63
N VAL A 11 3.64 -0.08 14.89
CA VAL A 11 3.61 0.83 13.75
C VAL A 11 2.48 0.37 12.83
N LYS A 12 1.48 1.23 12.59
CA LYS A 12 0.36 0.87 11.72
C LYS A 12 0.90 0.58 10.31
N ASN A 13 0.58 -0.58 9.75
CA ASN A 13 0.85 -0.88 8.35
C ASN A 13 -0.12 -0.04 7.51
N VAL A 14 0.38 0.98 6.82
CA VAL A 14 -0.46 1.83 5.96
C VAL A 14 -0.22 1.43 4.51
N VAL A 15 -1.30 1.05 3.84
CA VAL A 15 -1.31 0.84 2.39
C VAL A 15 -2.10 1.96 1.76
N THR A 16 -1.44 2.79 0.95
CA THR A 16 -2.08 3.86 0.19
C THR A 16 -2.37 3.41 -1.23
N LEU A 17 -3.61 3.59 -1.68
CA LEU A 17 -4.00 3.52 -3.08
C LEU A 17 -4.12 4.94 -3.65
N PHE A 18 -3.26 5.27 -4.61
CA PHE A 18 -3.46 6.41 -5.48
C PHE A 18 -4.48 6.07 -6.56
N HIS A 19 -5.70 6.56 -6.37
CA HIS A 19 -6.89 6.18 -7.11
C HIS A 19 -7.21 7.18 -8.24
N LYS A 20 -7.84 6.68 -9.29
CA LYS A 20 -8.49 7.47 -10.35
C LYS A 20 -9.86 6.85 -10.65
N PRO A 21 -10.98 7.37 -10.13
CA PRO A 21 -12.30 6.75 -10.26
C PRO A 21 -12.75 6.53 -11.71
N SER A 22 -12.28 7.38 -12.63
CA SER A 22 -12.55 7.25 -14.06
C SER A 22 -11.80 6.09 -14.73
N SER A 23 -10.91 5.39 -14.02
CA SER A 23 -10.12 4.27 -14.53
C SER A 23 -10.66 2.94 -14.00
N GLN A 24 -11.00 2.03 -14.91
CA GLN A 24 -11.45 0.68 -14.55
C GLN A 24 -10.38 -0.08 -13.75
N ALA A 25 -9.10 0.10 -14.10
CA ALA A 25 -7.98 -0.50 -13.37
C ALA A 25 -7.94 -0.01 -11.91
N SER A 26 -8.13 1.29 -11.69
CA SER A 26 -8.22 1.87 -10.35
C SER A 26 -9.38 1.31 -9.53
N MET A 27 -10.54 1.08 -10.16
CA MET A 27 -11.70 0.47 -9.50
C MET A 27 -11.45 -0.99 -9.09
N ARG A 28 -10.74 -1.77 -9.92
CA ARG A 28 -10.34 -3.15 -9.59
C ARG A 28 -9.40 -3.18 -8.40
N ALA A 29 -8.30 -2.41 -8.45
CA ALA A 29 -7.34 -2.32 -7.36
C ALA A 29 -7.99 -1.91 -6.03
N HIS A 30 -8.88 -0.91 -6.08
CA HIS A 30 -9.67 -0.48 -4.91
C HIS A 30 -10.54 -1.62 -4.34
N THR A 31 -11.21 -2.37 -5.21
CA THR A 31 -12.07 -3.49 -4.78
C THR A 31 -11.27 -4.58 -4.10
N ILE A 32 -10.12 -4.98 -4.67
CA ILE A 32 -9.22 -5.99 -4.10
C ILE A 32 -8.74 -5.56 -2.71
N LEU A 33 -8.23 -4.32 -2.58
CA LEU A 33 -7.72 -3.79 -1.32
C LEU A 33 -8.82 -3.69 -0.25
N LYS A 34 -10.01 -3.22 -0.63
CA LYS A 34 -11.15 -3.11 0.27
C LYS A 34 -11.62 -4.47 0.77
N GLN A 35 -11.70 -5.47 -0.11
CA GLN A 35 -12.07 -6.84 0.26
C GLN A 35 -11.04 -7.45 1.22
N ALA A 36 -9.76 -7.32 0.93
CA ALA A 36 -8.69 -7.81 1.79
C ALA A 36 -8.71 -7.14 3.17
N ASN A 37 -8.89 -5.81 3.23
CA ASN A 37 -9.00 -5.09 4.50
C ASN A 37 -10.24 -5.53 5.32
N ALA A 38 -11.39 -5.72 4.66
CA ALA A 38 -12.62 -6.16 5.35
C ALA A 38 -12.52 -7.59 5.92
N GLN A 39 -11.84 -8.51 5.22
CA GLN A 39 -11.62 -9.88 5.68
C GLN A 39 -10.77 -9.92 6.96
N SER A 40 -9.79 -9.03 7.09
CA SER A 40 -8.97 -8.90 8.29
C SER A 40 -9.76 -8.42 9.51
N VAL A 41 -10.76 -7.55 9.31
CA VAL A 41 -11.62 -7.06 10.41
C VAL A 41 -12.67 -8.09 10.82
N ALA A 42 -13.32 -8.77 9.87
CA ALA A 42 -14.39 -9.73 10.18
C ALA A 42 -13.89 -10.97 10.96
N THR A 43 -12.70 -11.45 10.61
CA THR A 43 -12.05 -12.58 11.32
C THR A 43 -11.58 -12.21 12.73
N ALA A 44 -11.47 -10.92 13.08
CA ALA A 44 -11.15 -10.49 14.44
C ALA A 44 -12.36 -10.60 15.39
N THR A 45 -13.59 -10.53 14.88
CA THR A 45 -14.81 -10.52 15.69
C THR A 45 -15.41 -11.89 15.98
N GLU A 46 -15.20 -12.89 15.11
CA GLU A 46 -15.76 -14.24 15.31
C GLU A 46 -14.94 -15.13 16.27
N ASP A 47 -13.65 -14.85 16.46
CA ASP A 47 -12.70 -15.76 17.11
C ASP A 47 -12.45 -15.43 18.61
N GLN A 48 -13.31 -14.61 19.23
CA GLN A 48 -13.25 -14.28 20.67
C GLN A 48 -14.17 -15.16 21.54
N ALA A 49 -14.92 -16.10 20.95
CA ALA A 49 -15.93 -16.89 21.67
C ALA A 49 -15.63 -18.40 21.80
N SER A 50 -14.63 -18.96 21.10
CA SER A 50 -14.35 -20.40 21.19
C SER A 50 -12.87 -20.68 21.43
N SER A 51 -12.59 -21.27 22.59
CA SER A 51 -11.34 -21.97 22.87
C SER A 51 -11.13 -23.08 21.84
N HIS A 52 -10.27 -22.84 20.84
CA HIS A 52 -9.52 -23.91 20.18
C HIS A 52 -8.16 -23.40 19.67
N GLN A 53 -7.15 -23.90 20.35
CA GLN A 53 -5.74 -23.74 20.06
C GLN A 53 -5.42 -24.45 18.73
N ALA A 54 -4.70 -23.75 17.84
CA ALA A 54 -3.74 -24.29 16.86
C ALA A 54 -4.08 -24.50 15.36
N GLN A 55 -5.18 -24.00 14.76
CA GLN A 55 -5.36 -24.25 13.30
C GLN A 55 -5.91 -23.15 12.37
N ASN A 56 -6.02 -21.89 12.80
CA ASN A 56 -6.36 -20.79 11.88
C ASN A 56 -5.49 -19.55 12.07
N LYS A 57 -4.16 -19.73 12.03
CA LYS A 57 -3.23 -18.64 11.66
C LYS A 57 -3.29 -18.46 10.12
N ALA A 58 -4.49 -18.34 9.56
CA ALA A 58 -4.64 -17.70 8.27
C ALA A 58 -4.03 -16.30 8.45
N GLU A 59 -3.01 -16.01 7.65
CA GLU A 59 -2.23 -14.77 7.66
C GLU A 59 -3.15 -13.55 7.77
N ARG A 60 -3.29 -13.02 8.99
CA ARG A 60 -4.11 -11.83 9.28
C ARG A 60 -3.38 -10.61 8.71
N THR A 61 -3.75 -10.19 7.50
CA THR A 61 -3.19 -8.99 6.88
C THR A 61 -3.87 -7.76 7.46
N GLU A 62 -3.41 -7.33 8.63
CA GLU A 62 -3.89 -6.13 9.29
C GLU A 62 -3.15 -4.89 8.77
N PHE A 63 -3.87 -4.05 8.02
CA PHE A 63 -3.37 -2.79 7.49
C PHE A 63 -4.48 -1.74 7.45
N GLU A 64 -4.08 -0.47 7.51
CA GLU A 64 -4.96 0.66 7.27
C GLU A 64 -4.93 0.96 5.77
N LEU A 65 -6.10 0.88 5.11
CA LEU A 65 -6.25 1.26 3.71
C LEU A 65 -6.55 2.76 3.62
N ASP A 66 -5.60 3.49 3.05
CA ASP A 66 -5.75 4.89 2.67
C ASP A 66 -6.04 4.98 1.16
N VAL A 67 -7.03 5.77 0.76
CA VAL A 67 -7.40 5.94 -0.65
C VAL A 67 -7.39 7.42 -0.96
N THR A 68 -6.55 7.83 -1.89
CA THR A 68 -6.40 9.23 -2.27
C THR A 68 -6.49 9.41 -3.77
N GLU A 69 -7.16 10.47 -4.21
CA GLU A 69 -7.21 10.91 -5.60
C GLU A 69 -6.22 12.05 -5.87
N GLU A 70 -5.54 12.52 -4.85
CA GLU A 70 -4.51 13.55 -4.98
C GLU A 70 -3.20 12.93 -5.49
N PRO A 71 -2.39 13.67 -6.27
CA PRO A 71 -1.04 13.23 -6.61
C PRO A 71 -0.17 13.09 -5.34
N PRO A 72 0.89 12.25 -5.38
CA PRO A 72 1.81 12.16 -4.26
C PRO A 72 2.53 13.49 -4.01
N THR A 73 2.93 13.73 -2.76
CA THR A 73 3.89 14.79 -2.43
C THR A 73 5.26 14.49 -3.04
N ALA A 74 6.16 15.49 -3.05
CA ALA A 74 7.51 15.32 -3.59
C ALA A 74 8.30 14.21 -2.89
N ASP A 75 8.20 14.12 -1.56
CA ASP A 75 8.89 13.09 -0.79
C ASP A 75 8.28 11.70 -1.00
N GLN A 76 6.94 11.62 -1.06
CA GLN A 76 6.26 10.37 -1.43
C GLN A 76 6.66 9.89 -2.82
N LEU A 77 6.78 10.78 -3.81
CA LEU A 77 7.21 10.40 -5.15
C LEU A 77 8.61 9.77 -5.12
N LYS A 78 9.55 10.37 -4.40
CA LYS A 78 10.91 9.82 -4.25
C LYS A 78 10.88 8.42 -3.64
N SER A 79 10.14 8.25 -2.53
CA SER A 79 9.98 6.92 -1.91
C SER A 79 9.40 5.90 -2.87
N ILE A 80 8.37 6.27 -3.64
CA ILE A 80 7.73 5.38 -4.63
C ILE A 80 8.72 4.96 -5.72
N VAL A 81 9.53 5.89 -6.23
CA VAL A 81 10.59 5.61 -7.22
C VAL A 81 11.57 4.57 -6.67
N GLU A 82 12.03 4.75 -5.43
CA GLU A 82 12.93 3.80 -4.78
C GLU A 82 12.28 2.41 -4.62
N TYR A 83 11.02 2.36 -4.18
CA TYR A 83 10.28 1.09 -4.00
C TYR A 83 10.05 0.33 -5.31
N LEU A 84 10.01 1.03 -6.44
CA LEU A 84 9.85 0.46 -7.78
C LEU A 84 11.18 0.19 -8.49
N GLY A 85 12.31 0.25 -7.79
CA GLY A 85 13.63 -0.11 -8.32
C GLY A 85 14.47 1.07 -8.80
N GLY A 86 14.17 2.29 -8.32
CA GLY A 86 14.98 3.48 -8.54
C GLY A 86 14.69 4.18 -9.87
N PRO A 87 15.63 4.98 -10.40
CA PRO A 87 15.39 5.93 -11.48
C PRO A 87 14.83 5.35 -12.79
N SER A 88 15.05 4.06 -13.06
CA SER A 88 14.51 3.38 -14.24
C SER A 88 12.97 3.26 -14.23
N SER A 89 12.35 3.35 -13.04
CA SER A 89 10.90 3.28 -12.86
C SER A 89 10.18 4.61 -13.13
N ILE A 90 10.91 5.72 -13.23
CA ILE A 90 10.34 7.08 -13.29
C ILE A 90 9.33 7.25 -14.43
N GLY A 91 9.65 6.78 -15.64
CA GLY A 91 8.74 6.88 -16.78
C GLY A 91 7.46 6.05 -16.65
N ARG A 92 7.46 5.03 -15.79
CA ARG A 92 6.27 4.24 -15.44
C ARG A 92 5.41 4.92 -14.38
N ILE A 93 6.00 5.79 -13.57
CA ILE A 93 5.31 6.50 -12.47
C ILE A 93 4.76 7.84 -12.97
N ILE A 94 5.57 8.61 -13.70
CA ILE A 94 5.21 9.90 -14.28
C ILE A 94 5.35 9.84 -15.80
N GLU A 95 4.26 10.14 -16.50
CA GLU A 95 4.21 10.11 -17.96
C GLU A 95 5.23 11.07 -18.60
N GLY A 96 6.10 10.52 -19.44
CA GLY A 96 7.09 11.29 -20.19
C GLY A 96 8.23 11.88 -19.36
N ALA A 97 8.33 11.54 -18.07
CA ALA A 97 9.46 11.94 -17.24
C ALA A 97 10.72 11.14 -17.60
N LYS A 98 11.86 11.83 -17.63
CA LYS A 98 13.17 11.23 -17.94
C LYS A 98 14.04 11.00 -16.71
N ASP A 99 13.86 11.83 -15.70
CA ASP A 99 14.61 11.85 -14.45
C ASP A 99 13.73 12.42 -13.34
N GLU A 100 14.22 12.37 -12.09
CA GLU A 100 13.45 12.75 -10.91
C GLU A 100 13.08 14.24 -10.92
N THR A 101 13.97 15.09 -11.44
CA THR A 101 13.72 16.54 -11.50
C THR A 101 12.60 16.85 -12.48
N ASP A 102 12.63 16.22 -13.67
CA ASP A 102 11.55 16.34 -14.66
C ASP A 102 10.24 15.73 -14.15
N ALA A 103 10.30 14.59 -13.45
CA ALA A 103 9.15 13.95 -12.82
C ALA A 103 8.45 14.89 -11.83
N LEU A 104 9.20 15.49 -10.91
CA LEU A 104 8.68 16.46 -9.93
C LEU A 104 8.10 17.71 -10.61
N ARG A 105 8.78 18.21 -11.66
CA ARG A 105 8.31 19.38 -12.42
C ARG A 105 6.97 19.09 -13.10
N ARG A 106 6.83 17.92 -13.73
CA ARG A 106 5.59 17.47 -14.40
C ARG A 106 4.47 17.25 -13.41
N LEU A 107 4.74 16.58 -12.30
CA LEU A 107 3.76 16.31 -11.27
C LEU A 107 3.17 17.60 -10.68
N LYS A 108 4.01 18.61 -10.45
CA LYS A 108 3.58 19.94 -9.99
C LYS A 108 2.77 20.71 -11.03
N ALA A 109 3.07 20.53 -12.31
CA ALA A 109 2.36 21.20 -13.40
C ALA A 109 1.00 20.55 -13.68
N ASP A 110 0.93 19.22 -13.64
CA ASP A 110 -0.28 18.45 -13.84
C ASP A 110 -0.21 17.11 -13.07
N GLY A 111 -1.04 16.99 -12.03
CA GLY A 111 -1.16 15.76 -11.24
C GLY A 111 -1.67 14.56 -12.03
N ASN A 112 -2.26 14.75 -13.22
CA ASN A 112 -2.68 13.64 -14.08
C ASN A 112 -1.50 12.94 -14.77
N THR A 113 -0.31 13.55 -14.80
CA THR A 113 0.89 12.89 -15.30
C THR A 113 1.30 11.69 -14.43
N PHE A 114 0.87 11.66 -13.16
CA PHE A 114 1.03 10.52 -12.28
C PHE A 114 0.13 9.35 -12.69
N GLN A 115 0.77 8.25 -13.05
CA GLN A 115 0.13 7.03 -13.54
C GLN A 115 -0.62 6.33 -12.41
N ARG A 116 -1.91 6.09 -12.65
CA ARG A 116 -2.83 5.49 -11.67
C ARG A 116 -3.59 4.30 -12.26
N PRO A 117 -3.87 3.25 -11.47
CA PRO A 117 -3.61 3.16 -10.03
C PRO A 117 -2.15 2.89 -9.66
N LEU A 118 -1.78 3.28 -8.43
CA LEU A 118 -0.52 2.88 -7.81
C LEU A 118 -0.79 2.55 -6.33
N VAL A 119 -0.37 1.36 -5.91
CA VAL A 119 -0.52 0.87 -4.53
C VAL A 119 0.84 0.97 -3.85
N VAL A 120 0.90 1.53 -2.65
CA VAL A 120 2.12 1.68 -1.86
C VAL A 120 1.93 1.09 -0.48
N ASP A 121 2.84 0.23 -0.07
CA ASP A 121 3.04 -0.17 1.31
C ASP A 121 4.21 0.62 1.89
N TRP A 122 3.88 1.59 2.75
CA TRP A 122 4.86 2.46 3.38
C TRP A 122 5.69 1.76 4.47
N ASN A 123 5.16 0.67 5.03
CA ASN A 123 5.85 -0.07 6.07
C ASN A 123 6.96 -0.95 5.46
N GLN A 124 6.62 -1.67 4.39
CA GLN A 124 7.55 -2.59 3.72
C GLN A 124 8.45 -1.94 2.69
N GLY A 125 8.16 -0.68 2.33
CA GLY A 125 8.82 0.01 1.24
C GLY A 125 8.63 -0.70 -0.10
N LYS A 126 7.39 -1.08 -0.39
CA LYS A 126 6.99 -1.77 -1.62
C LYS A 126 5.89 -1.00 -2.32
N ALA A 127 5.88 -1.07 -3.65
CA ALA A 127 4.81 -0.49 -4.44
C ALA A 127 4.48 -1.37 -5.65
N VAL A 128 3.24 -1.27 -6.11
CA VAL A 128 2.73 -1.92 -7.31
C VAL A 128 2.08 -0.85 -8.18
N ALA A 129 2.57 -0.70 -9.41
CA ALA A 129 1.99 0.20 -10.39
C ALA A 129 1.02 -0.57 -11.30
N GLY A 130 -0.24 -0.14 -11.36
CA GLY A 130 -1.32 -0.80 -12.10
C GLY A 130 -2.24 -1.66 -11.21
N ASP A 131 -3.07 -2.48 -11.86
CA ASP A 131 -4.10 -3.32 -11.23
C ASP A 131 -3.79 -4.82 -11.28
N ASN A 132 -2.52 -5.21 -11.37
CA ASN A 132 -2.13 -6.61 -11.36
C ASN A 132 -2.48 -7.25 -10.01
N GLU A 133 -3.57 -8.02 -10.00
CA GLU A 133 -4.10 -8.67 -8.80
C GLU A 133 -3.05 -9.53 -8.09
N SER A 134 -2.28 -10.32 -8.82
CA SER A 134 -1.24 -11.20 -8.24
C SER A 134 -0.16 -10.41 -7.51
N GLU A 135 0.27 -9.27 -8.07
CA GLU A 135 1.26 -8.39 -7.44
C GLU A 135 0.68 -7.70 -6.20
N ILE A 136 -0.57 -7.21 -6.28
CA ILE A 136 -1.27 -6.59 -5.13
C ILE A 136 -1.43 -7.61 -4.00
N LEU A 137 -1.93 -8.82 -4.28
CA LEU A 137 -2.09 -9.86 -3.28
C LEU A 137 -0.76 -10.32 -2.70
N SER A 138 0.32 -10.35 -3.50
CA SER A 138 1.66 -10.68 -3.01
C SER A 138 2.20 -9.60 -2.06
N LEU A 139 2.00 -8.32 -2.38
CA LEU A 139 2.30 -7.20 -1.48
C LEU A 139 1.54 -7.35 -0.16
N LEU A 140 0.23 -7.61 -0.21
CA LEU A 140 -0.60 -7.79 0.99
C LEU A 140 -0.21 -9.01 1.84
N LYS A 141 0.21 -10.12 1.23
CA LYS A 141 0.66 -11.31 1.98
C LYS A 141 1.93 -11.02 2.78
N ASN A 142 2.84 -10.23 2.23
CA ASN A 142 4.09 -9.91 2.90
C ASN A 142 3.88 -9.10 4.18
N ILE A 143 2.82 -8.27 4.27
CA ILE A 143 2.45 -7.55 5.51
C ILE A 143 2.20 -8.52 6.68
N SER A 144 1.60 -9.68 6.40
CA SER A 144 1.37 -10.71 7.43
C SER A 144 2.64 -11.46 7.83
N ALA A 145 3.61 -11.56 6.94
CA ALA A 145 4.84 -12.32 7.14
C ALA A 145 5.84 -11.62 8.07
N GLU A 146 5.80 -10.29 8.18
CA GLU A 146 6.70 -9.52 9.06
C GLU A 146 6.37 -9.61 10.56
N LYS A 147 5.21 -10.14 10.96
CA LYS A 147 4.88 -10.40 12.37
C LYS A 147 5.65 -11.60 12.97
N LYS A 148 6.88 -11.90 12.53
CA LYS A 148 7.68 -13.06 12.97
C LYS A 148 8.88 -12.69 13.82
#